data_AF-A0AAD8FGS8-F1
#
_entry.id   AF-A0AAD8FGS8-F1
#
_cell.length_a   1.000
_cell.length_b   1.000
_cell.length_c   1.000
_cell.angle_alpha   90.00
_cell.angle_beta   90.00
_cell.angle_gamma   90.00
#
_symmetry.space_group_name_H-M   'P 1'
#
loop_
_entity.id
_entity.type
_entity.pdbx_description
1 polymer ?
#
loop_
_entity_poly.entity_id
_entity_poly.type
_entity_poly.pdbx_seq_one_letter_code
_entity_poly.pdbx_strand_id
1 'polypeptide(L)'
;MGIDIKGLHKVKQSFSVIFIIFILAANTLLLAKQCRKPGFYFSPKNMIIISLVIGDIIFALFPLVVNAKTLFDFDLRVATRCSLKIAADAYASYLIQFVYGVGLLVIGADIIFRYNLQHCLNRYKLLASILASCTPWIFGLLIVLPLCLTMDNSRSCMTLHSIETKTSVSVFLPASLALISSIAILFFNCEGYNDSDNIETAAVNLQNISASASGEALSRDAIPLRQLNHQEHQNPIDCEQRIPLVTETSQPLKHRVDLQQSHNPESETWNFVYYSQSNLTREKIRLVVIAFVYVLMVLPYSIHEIYVHKEWIIDPDVRTMVKVVFTWLIIARSFVTPVILTFFRVRDH
;
A
#
# COMPACT_ATOMS: atom_id res chain seq x y z
N MET A 1 -31.59 -12.35 32.15
CA MET A 1 -30.32 -12.50 32.90
C MET A 1 -29.60 -11.17 32.73
N GLY A 2 -29.60 -10.29 33.75
CA GLY A 2 -29.10 -8.93 33.56
C GLY A 2 -27.58 -8.88 33.42
N ILE A 3 -27.06 -8.10 32.47
CA ILE A 3 -25.62 -7.85 32.33
C ILE A 3 -25.12 -7.06 33.56
N ASP A 4 -24.02 -7.51 34.19
CA ASP A 4 -23.30 -6.70 35.17
C ASP A 4 -22.61 -5.51 34.46
N ILE A 5 -23.29 -4.38 34.43
CA ILE A 5 -22.84 -3.13 33.80
C ILE A 5 -21.49 -2.67 34.40
N LYS A 6 -21.28 -2.88 35.70
CA LYS A 6 -20.03 -2.50 36.36
C LYS A 6 -18.87 -3.37 35.88
N GLY A 7 -19.10 -4.67 35.75
CA GLY A 7 -18.15 -5.61 35.15
C GLY A 7 -17.80 -5.21 33.72
N LEU A 8 -18.81 -4.97 32.88
CA LEU A 8 -18.61 -4.57 31.47
C LEU A 8 -17.81 -3.26 31.35
N HIS A 9 -18.05 -2.29 32.24
CA HIS A 9 -17.33 -1.03 32.25
C HIS A 9 -15.82 -1.22 32.55
N LYS A 10 -15.49 -2.03 33.56
CA LYS A 10 -14.09 -2.36 33.90
C LYS A 10 -13.38 -3.10 32.78
N VAL A 11 -14.09 -4.00 32.08
CA VAL A 11 -13.55 -4.70 30.91
C VAL A 11 -13.23 -3.72 29.79
N LYS A 12 -14.14 -2.77 29.48
CA LYS A 12 -13.91 -1.74 28.46
C LYS A 12 -12.70 -0.86 28.79
N GLN A 13 -12.57 -0.41 30.04
CA GLN A 13 -11.40 0.35 30.50
C GLN A 13 -10.09 -0.42 30.28
N SER A 14 -10.06 -1.69 30.68
CA SER A 14 -8.88 -2.54 30.54
C SER A 14 -8.52 -2.77 29.07
N PHE A 15 -9.51 -3.07 28.23
CA PHE A 15 -9.30 -3.25 26.80
C PHE A 15 -8.81 -1.97 26.12
N SER A 16 -9.34 -0.79 26.47
CA SER A 16 -8.85 0.47 25.91
C SER A 16 -7.35 0.65 26.12
N VAL A 17 -6.86 0.41 27.35
CA VAL A 17 -5.43 0.53 27.66
C VAL A 17 -4.61 -0.53 26.92
N ILE A 18 -5.05 -1.79 26.97
CA ILE A 18 -4.37 -2.91 26.31
C ILE A 18 -4.21 -2.65 24.81
N PHE A 19 -5.29 -2.25 24.13
CA PHE A 19 -5.28 -1.99 22.69
C PHE A 19 -4.41 -0.79 22.33
N ILE A 20 -4.42 0.29 23.13
CA ILE A 20 -3.52 1.43 22.92
C ILE A 20 -2.06 0.97 22.91
N ILE A 21 -1.66 0.16 23.90
CA ILE A 21 -0.29 -0.37 24.00
C ILE A 21 0.04 -1.27 22.80
N PHE A 22 -0.84 -2.20 22.44
CA PHE A 22 -0.60 -3.11 21.31
C PHE A 22 -0.52 -2.39 19.98
N ILE A 23 -1.40 -1.41 19.72
CA ILE A 23 -1.38 -0.59 18.51
C ILE A 23 -0.07 0.18 18.43
N LEU A 24 0.36 0.84 19.50
CA LEU A 24 1.63 1.57 19.54
C LEU A 24 2.83 0.64 19.30
N ALA A 25 2.90 -0.49 20.01
CA ALA A 25 4.01 -1.42 19.90
C ALA A 25 4.12 -2.05 18.51
N ALA A 26 3.01 -2.56 17.96
CA ALA A 26 3.00 -3.23 16.67
C ALA A 26 3.30 -2.26 15.52
N ASN A 27 2.71 -1.06 15.54
CA ASN A 27 2.96 -0.04 14.52
C ASN A 27 4.37 0.54 14.60
N THR A 28 4.89 0.82 15.80
CA THR A 28 6.27 1.30 15.98
C THR A 28 7.28 0.27 15.50
N LEU A 29 7.06 -1.02 15.80
CA LEU A 29 7.90 -2.10 15.32
C LEU A 29 7.91 -2.19 13.79
N LEU A 30 6.74 -2.13 13.16
CA LEU A 30 6.63 -2.14 11.70
C LEU A 30 7.29 -0.89 11.09
N LEU A 31 7.05 0.30 11.65
CA LEU A 31 7.64 1.55 11.19
C LEU A 31 9.18 1.49 11.24
N ALA A 32 9.74 1.09 12.38
CA ALA A 32 11.18 0.91 12.55
C ALA A 32 11.76 -0.08 11.53
N LYS A 33 11.04 -1.18 11.25
CA LYS A 33 11.45 -2.16 10.24
C LYS A 33 11.43 -1.60 8.81
N GLN A 34 10.46 -0.75 8.46
CA GLN A 34 10.39 -0.14 7.13
C GLN A 34 11.43 0.97 6.95
N CYS A 35 11.61 1.84 7.95
CA CYS A 35 12.57 2.95 7.90
C CYS A 35 14.02 2.47 7.86
N ARG A 36 14.33 1.26 8.34
CA ARG A 36 15.66 0.64 8.25
C ARG A 36 16.05 0.18 6.84
N LYS A 37 15.11 0.10 5.89
CA LYS A 37 15.42 -0.31 4.52
C LYS A 37 16.05 0.85 3.76
N PRO A 38 17.23 0.68 3.12
CA PRO A 38 17.81 1.73 2.30
C PRO A 38 16.87 2.07 1.13
N GLY A 39 16.71 3.36 0.85
CA GLY A 39 15.85 3.83 -0.24
C GLY A 39 14.35 3.54 -0.06
N PHE A 40 13.86 3.33 1.16
CA PHE A 40 12.44 3.00 1.41
C PHE A 40 11.47 4.03 0.80
N TYR A 41 11.87 5.30 0.74
CA TYR A 41 11.08 6.42 0.23
C TYR A 41 10.90 6.43 -1.29
N PHE A 42 11.69 5.65 -2.02
CA PHE A 42 11.54 5.46 -3.47
C PHE A 42 10.60 4.30 -3.84
N SER A 43 10.15 3.52 -2.86
CA SER A 43 9.23 2.40 -3.08
C SER A 43 7.81 2.83 -2.71
N PRO A 44 6.88 2.94 -3.67
CA PRO A 44 5.49 3.34 -3.40
C PRO A 44 4.84 2.43 -2.35
N LYS A 45 5.03 1.12 -2.47
CA LYS A 45 4.57 0.13 -1.47
C LYS A 45 5.06 0.46 -0.05
N ASN A 46 6.35 0.70 0.15
CA ASN A 46 6.87 0.97 1.49
C ASN A 46 6.32 2.31 2.02
N MET A 47 6.22 3.33 1.17
CA MET A 47 5.64 4.63 1.53
C MET A 47 4.16 4.54 1.90
N ILE A 48 3.36 3.75 1.16
CA ILE A 48 1.96 3.48 1.51
C ILE A 48 1.88 2.75 2.86
N ILE A 49 2.70 1.73 3.09
CA ILE A 49 2.72 1.00 4.37
C ILE A 49 3.07 1.96 5.52
N ILE A 50 4.09 2.81 5.36
CA ILE A 50 4.46 3.82 6.37
C ILE A 50 3.30 4.79 6.61
N SER A 51 2.67 5.28 5.54
CA SER A 51 1.51 6.19 5.61
C SER A 51 0.33 5.56 6.36
N LEU A 52 0.02 4.28 6.10
CA LEU A 52 -1.03 3.55 6.81
C LEU A 52 -0.68 3.32 8.30
N VAL A 53 0.59 3.04 8.60
CA VAL A 53 1.07 2.86 9.99
C VAL A 53 1.01 4.15 10.79
N ILE A 54 1.42 5.27 10.19
CA ILE A 54 1.25 6.60 10.79
C ILE A 54 -0.24 6.90 10.99
N GLY A 55 -1.06 6.52 10.00
CA GLY A 55 -2.50 6.57 10.08
C GLY A 55 -3.08 5.82 11.27
N ASP A 56 -2.68 4.57 11.47
CA ASP A 56 -3.12 3.75 12.60
C ASP A 56 -2.65 4.35 13.94
N ILE A 57 -1.42 4.89 14.02
CA ILE A 57 -0.96 5.58 15.23
C ILE A 57 -1.81 6.82 15.52
N ILE A 58 -2.03 7.71 14.55
CA ILE A 58 -2.71 8.98 14.80
C ILE A 58 -4.23 8.76 14.92
N PHE A 59 -4.83 8.13 13.92
CA PHE A 59 -6.28 8.04 13.76
C PHE A 59 -6.92 6.84 14.45
N ALA A 60 -6.19 5.79 14.82
CA ALA A 60 -6.76 4.75 15.70
C ALA A 60 -6.59 5.13 17.18
N LEU A 61 -5.51 5.82 17.57
CA LEU A 61 -5.36 6.31 18.94
C LEU A 61 -6.34 7.44 19.26
N PHE A 62 -6.61 8.34 18.33
CA PHE A 62 -7.56 9.43 18.55
C PHE A 62 -8.93 8.95 19.12
N PRO A 63 -9.68 8.05 18.45
CA PRO A 63 -10.95 7.56 18.97
C PRO A 63 -10.80 6.71 20.23
N LEU A 64 -9.71 5.96 20.37
CA LEU A 64 -9.42 5.19 21.59
C LEU A 64 -9.17 6.09 22.80
N VAL A 65 -8.44 7.19 22.63
CA VAL A 65 -8.15 8.17 23.69
C VAL A 65 -9.42 8.93 24.06
N VAL A 66 -10.23 9.33 23.08
CA VAL A 66 -11.55 9.95 23.34
C VAL A 66 -12.43 8.98 24.12
N ASN A 67 -12.51 7.72 23.70
CA ASN A 67 -13.29 6.69 24.39
C ASN A 67 -12.75 6.40 25.80
N ALA A 68 -11.43 6.26 25.96
CA ALA A 68 -10.78 6.06 27.26
C ALA A 68 -11.09 7.23 28.20
N LYS A 69 -10.98 8.48 27.73
CA LYS A 69 -11.36 9.65 28.52
C LYS A 69 -12.81 9.56 28.97
N THR A 70 -13.74 9.16 28.10
CA THR A 70 -15.15 8.99 28.49
C THR A 70 -15.39 7.83 29.47
N LEU A 71 -14.49 6.84 29.54
CA LEU A 71 -14.59 5.70 30.45
C LEU A 71 -13.90 5.95 31.80
N PHE A 72 -12.86 6.77 31.85
CA PHE A 72 -12.10 7.04 33.08
C PHE A 72 -12.52 8.33 33.79
N ASP A 73 -12.99 9.33 33.04
CA ASP A 73 -13.34 10.64 33.57
C ASP A 73 -14.84 10.65 33.88
N PHE A 74 -15.21 10.70 35.16
CA PHE A 74 -16.61 10.78 35.60
C PHE A 74 -17.22 12.16 35.33
N ASP A 75 -16.40 13.18 35.04
CA ASP A 75 -16.87 14.54 34.79
C ASP A 75 -17.37 14.69 33.34
N LEU A 76 -18.64 14.35 33.15
CA LEU A 76 -19.39 14.37 31.89
C LEU A 76 -19.37 15.73 31.16
N ARG A 77 -18.91 16.81 31.80
CA ARG A 77 -18.79 18.16 31.23
C ARG A 77 -17.76 18.27 30.10
N VAL A 78 -16.80 17.34 30.00
CA VAL A 78 -15.91 17.23 28.83
C VAL A 78 -16.45 16.24 27.78
N ALA A 79 -17.21 15.23 28.21
CA ALA A 79 -17.96 14.33 27.33
C ALA A 79 -19.08 15.04 26.56
N THR A 80 -19.46 16.26 26.96
CA THR A 80 -20.50 17.09 26.33
C THR A 80 -20.11 17.81 25.05
N ARG A 81 -18.86 17.76 24.56
CA ARG A 81 -18.63 18.11 23.14
C ARG A 81 -19.08 16.93 22.28
N CYS A 82 -20.38 16.87 22.05
CA CYS A 82 -21.02 15.88 21.16
C CYS A 82 -20.27 15.77 19.83
N SER A 83 -19.75 16.90 19.31
CA SER A 83 -18.93 16.96 18.11
C SER A 83 -17.64 16.13 18.19
N LEU A 84 -16.93 16.13 19.33
CA LEU A 84 -15.69 15.36 19.48
C LEU A 84 -15.95 13.86 19.47
N LYS A 85 -17.00 13.41 20.15
CA LYS A 85 -17.41 12.00 20.14
C LYS A 85 -17.90 11.57 18.77
N ILE A 86 -18.75 12.37 18.12
CA ILE A 86 -19.23 12.10 16.76
C ILE A 86 -18.04 12.02 15.79
N ALA A 87 -17.08 12.95 15.88
CA ALA A 87 -15.88 12.91 15.08
C ALA A 87 -15.10 11.61 15.34
N ALA A 88 -14.79 11.28 16.59
CA ALA A 88 -14.10 10.04 16.96
C ALA A 88 -14.80 8.79 16.39
N ASP A 89 -16.11 8.68 16.55
CA ASP A 89 -16.91 7.56 16.03
C ASP A 89 -16.86 7.52 14.49
N ALA A 90 -16.93 8.67 13.82
CA ALA A 90 -16.84 8.75 12.37
C ALA A 90 -15.45 8.37 11.83
N TYR A 91 -14.38 8.81 12.50
CA TYR A 91 -13.01 8.45 12.18
C TYR A 91 -12.79 6.93 12.32
N ALA A 92 -13.23 6.35 13.44
CA ALA A 92 -13.05 4.93 13.73
C ALA A 92 -13.90 4.01 12.83
N SER A 93 -15.17 4.38 12.61
CA SER A 93 -16.14 3.52 11.92
C SER A 93 -16.06 3.62 10.41
N TYR A 94 -15.67 4.78 9.86
CA TYR A 94 -15.78 5.04 8.43
C TYR A 94 -14.45 5.44 7.80
N LEU A 95 -13.83 6.55 8.26
CA LEU A 95 -12.68 7.11 7.55
C LEU A 95 -11.50 6.14 7.50
N ILE A 96 -11.10 5.59 8.64
CA ILE A 96 -9.92 4.73 8.69
C ILE A 96 -10.12 3.43 7.90
N GLN A 97 -11.35 2.90 7.86
CA GLN A 97 -11.68 1.70 7.09
C GLN A 97 -11.59 2.00 5.59
N PHE A 98 -12.16 3.12 5.15
CA PHE A 98 -12.07 3.55 3.76
C PHE A 98 -10.62 3.74 3.32
N VAL A 99 -9.84 4.52 4.07
CA VAL A 99 -8.41 4.77 3.80
C VAL A 99 -7.64 3.46 3.72
N TYR A 100 -7.93 2.53 4.63
CA TYR A 100 -7.26 1.24 4.64
C TYR A 100 -7.59 0.38 3.41
N GLY A 101 -8.88 0.25 3.06
CA GLY A 101 -9.31 -0.50 1.88
C GLY A 101 -8.76 0.10 0.57
N VAL A 102 -8.78 1.43 0.43
CA VAL A 102 -8.14 2.12 -0.70
C VAL A 102 -6.62 1.95 -0.68
N GLY A 103 -5.99 1.95 0.49
CA GLY A 103 -4.57 1.66 0.64
C GLY A 103 -4.19 0.28 0.09
N LEU A 104 -5.00 -0.76 0.36
CA LEU A 104 -4.81 -2.09 -0.21
C LEU A 104 -4.98 -2.10 -1.74
N LEU A 105 -5.95 -1.35 -2.27
CA LEU A 105 -6.13 -1.19 -3.72
C LEU A 105 -4.89 -0.57 -4.38
N VAL A 106 -4.35 0.50 -3.80
CA VAL A 106 -3.16 1.17 -4.34
C VAL A 106 -1.92 0.26 -4.24
N ILE A 107 -1.77 -0.52 -3.16
CA ILE A 107 -0.72 -1.55 -3.07
C ILE A 107 -0.89 -2.60 -4.15
N GLY A 108 -2.12 -3.06 -4.40
CA GLY A 108 -2.40 -4.02 -5.47
C GLY A 108 -2.08 -3.48 -6.86
N ALA A 109 -2.45 -2.23 -7.13
CA ALA A 109 -2.11 -1.54 -8.36
C ALA A 109 -0.59 -1.39 -8.53
N ASP A 110 0.15 -1.04 -7.47
CA ASP A 110 1.62 -1.02 -7.49
C ASP A 110 2.20 -2.38 -7.89
N ILE A 111 1.66 -3.49 -7.37
CA ILE A 111 2.12 -4.84 -7.71
C ILE A 111 1.93 -5.15 -9.20
N ILE A 112 0.78 -4.80 -9.79
CA ILE A 112 0.49 -5.04 -11.21
C ILE A 112 1.38 -4.18 -12.10
N PHE A 113 1.44 -2.88 -11.82
CA PHE A 113 2.05 -1.90 -12.71
C PHE A 113 3.52 -1.66 -12.43
N ARG A 114 4.14 -2.35 -11.45
CA ARG A 114 5.53 -2.12 -11.02
C ARG A 114 6.51 -2.09 -12.19
N TYR A 115 6.37 -3.03 -13.12
CA TYR A 115 7.27 -3.14 -14.27
C TYR A 115 7.17 -1.93 -15.20
N ASN A 116 5.93 -1.60 -15.61
CA ASN A 116 5.67 -0.47 -16.50
C ASN A 116 6.05 0.88 -15.85
N LEU A 117 5.73 1.04 -14.56
CA LEU A 117 6.07 2.23 -13.78
C LEU A 117 7.58 2.41 -13.65
N GLN A 118 8.33 1.32 -13.52
CA GLN A 118 9.79 1.39 -13.36
C GLN A 118 10.48 1.96 -14.60
N HIS A 119 10.00 1.61 -15.80
CA HIS A 119 10.57 2.11 -17.05
C HIS A 119 10.21 3.58 -17.30
N CYS A 120 8.96 3.97 -17.08
CA CYS A 120 8.49 5.32 -17.39
C CYS A 120 8.86 6.36 -16.31
N LEU A 121 8.86 5.96 -15.04
CA LEU A 121 8.96 6.91 -13.92
C LEU A 121 10.32 6.94 -13.25
N ASN A 122 11.40 6.48 -13.90
CA ASN A 122 12.72 6.47 -13.26
C ASN A 122 13.12 7.87 -12.69
N ARG A 123 12.71 8.95 -13.37
CA ARG A 123 12.93 10.34 -12.93
C ARG A 123 11.97 10.82 -11.82
N TYR A 124 10.78 10.22 -11.71
CA TYR A 124 9.69 10.66 -10.84
C TYR A 124 9.33 9.66 -9.73
N LYS A 125 10.20 8.68 -9.42
CA LYS A 125 9.95 7.62 -8.42
C LYS A 125 9.52 8.16 -7.05
N LEU A 126 10.17 9.22 -6.58
CA LEU A 126 9.83 9.86 -5.30
C LEU A 126 8.42 10.45 -5.33
N LEU A 127 8.11 11.23 -6.37
CA LEU A 127 6.80 11.86 -6.53
C LEU A 127 5.70 10.80 -6.63
N ALA A 128 5.90 9.75 -7.43
CA ALA A 128 4.97 8.64 -7.55
C ALA A 128 4.72 7.94 -6.20
N SER A 129 5.77 7.74 -5.39
CA SER A 129 5.66 7.13 -4.07
C SER A 129 4.89 8.01 -3.08
N ILE A 130 5.15 9.33 -3.10
CA ILE A 130 4.43 10.30 -2.28
C ILE A 130 2.96 10.32 -2.68
N LEU A 131 2.66 10.48 -3.97
CA LEU A 131 1.29 10.51 -4.48
C LEU A 131 0.54 9.24 -4.11
N ALA A 132 1.12 8.07 -4.37
CA ALA A 132 0.50 6.79 -4.01
C ALA A 132 0.22 6.68 -2.50
N SER A 133 1.10 7.20 -1.65
CA SER A 133 0.91 7.19 -0.18
C SER A 133 -0.14 8.20 0.32
N CYS A 134 -0.35 9.31 -0.40
CA CYS A 134 -1.33 10.33 -0.08
C CYS A 134 -2.73 10.01 -0.64
N THR A 135 -2.80 9.29 -1.76
CA THR A 135 -4.05 8.96 -2.46
C THR A 135 -5.16 8.42 -1.55
N PRO A 136 -4.93 7.43 -0.68
CA PRO A 136 -5.99 6.91 0.20
C PRO A 136 -6.55 7.96 1.15
N TRP A 137 -5.70 8.85 1.67
CA TRP A 137 -6.09 9.94 2.58
C TRP A 137 -6.88 11.03 1.88
N ILE A 138 -6.41 11.45 0.71
CA ILE A 138 -7.09 12.49 -0.08
C ILE A 138 -8.50 11.99 -0.42
N PHE A 139 -8.65 10.75 -0.91
CA PHE A 139 -9.97 10.19 -1.19
C PHE A 139 -10.82 10.01 0.07
N GLY A 140 -10.24 9.54 1.18
CA GLY A 140 -10.96 9.42 2.44
C GLY A 140 -11.51 10.75 2.94
N LEU A 141 -10.66 11.79 2.96
CA LEU A 141 -11.05 13.12 3.40
C LEU A 141 -12.01 13.81 2.42
N LEU A 142 -11.89 13.54 1.12
CA LEU A 142 -12.77 14.14 0.11
C LEU A 142 -14.16 13.48 0.08
N ILE A 143 -14.24 12.17 0.28
CA ILE A 143 -15.49 11.40 0.13
C ILE A 143 -16.15 11.16 1.48
N VAL A 144 -15.42 10.60 2.44
CA VAL A 144 -16.00 10.11 3.70
C VAL A 144 -16.25 11.25 4.69
N LEU A 145 -15.34 12.22 4.77
CA LEU A 145 -15.48 13.31 5.74
C LEU A 145 -16.74 14.16 5.48
N PRO A 146 -17.04 14.64 4.26
CA PRO A 146 -18.29 15.36 4.01
C PRO A 146 -19.52 14.49 4.27
N LEU A 147 -19.46 13.19 3.95
CA LEU A 147 -20.54 12.25 4.21
C LEU A 147 -20.82 12.10 5.72
N CYS A 148 -19.79 12.23 6.57
CA CYS A 148 -19.93 12.22 8.02
C CYS A 148 -20.39 13.58 8.58
N LEU A 149 -19.95 14.70 7.99
CA LEU A 149 -20.21 16.06 8.49
C LEU A 149 -21.58 16.64 8.09
N THR A 150 -22.22 16.13 7.03
CA THR A 150 -23.54 16.62 6.55
C THR A 150 -24.71 16.42 7.52
N MET A 151 -24.47 15.99 8.76
CA MET A 151 -25.49 15.49 9.70
C MET A 151 -25.70 16.36 10.94
N ASP A 152 -25.20 17.60 10.95
CA ASP A 152 -24.90 18.28 12.20
C ASP A 152 -26.08 18.91 12.97
N ASN A 153 -27.36 18.75 12.58
CA ASN A 153 -28.43 19.53 13.24
C ASN A 153 -29.62 18.79 13.86
N SER A 154 -29.71 17.46 13.84
CA SER A 154 -30.71 16.80 14.70
C SER A 154 -30.30 15.39 15.14
N ARG A 155 -30.01 15.24 16.44
CA ARG A 155 -29.78 13.96 17.13
C ARG A 155 -30.93 12.93 16.94
N SER A 156 -32.08 13.35 16.40
CA SER A 156 -33.26 12.50 16.20
C SER A 156 -33.53 12.11 14.73
N CYS A 157 -32.68 12.47 13.77
CA CYS A 157 -32.97 12.19 12.35
C CYS A 157 -31.77 11.62 11.58
N MET A 158 -31.06 10.64 12.15
CA MET A 158 -30.32 9.72 11.28
C MET A 158 -31.34 8.79 10.61
N THR A 159 -31.63 9.06 9.34
CA THR A 159 -32.41 8.13 8.53
C THR A 159 -31.60 6.85 8.34
N LEU A 160 -32.27 5.69 8.37
CA LEU A 160 -31.66 4.39 8.04
C LEU A 160 -30.83 4.48 6.75
N HIS A 161 -31.36 5.21 5.75
CA HIS A 161 -30.71 5.42 4.47
C HIS A 161 -29.34 6.12 4.58
N SER A 162 -29.17 7.06 5.51
CA SER A 162 -27.88 7.71 5.73
C SER A 162 -26.83 6.75 6.26
N ILE A 163 -27.20 5.89 7.23
CA ILE A 163 -26.30 4.89 7.81
C ILE A 163 -25.95 3.83 6.78
N GLU A 164 -26.94 3.34 6.02
CA GLU A 164 -26.73 2.42 4.92
C GLU A 164 -25.77 3.00 3.88
N THR A 165 -25.96 4.26 3.47
CA THR A 165 -25.09 4.94 2.50
C THR A 165 -23.67 5.10 3.04
N LYS A 166 -23.50 5.62 4.27
CA LYS A 166 -22.19 5.79 4.92
C LYS A 166 -21.42 4.48 5.00
N THR A 167 -22.09 3.44 5.49
CA THR A 167 -21.49 2.14 5.70
C THR A 167 -21.17 1.47 4.37
N SER A 168 -22.05 1.59 3.37
CA SER A 168 -21.83 1.02 2.04
C SER A 168 -20.63 1.66 1.34
N VAL A 169 -20.58 2.99 1.29
CA VAL A 169 -19.52 3.74 0.59
C VAL A 169 -18.19 3.67 1.34
N SER A 170 -18.22 3.80 2.67
CA SER A 170 -16.99 3.94 3.47
C SER A 170 -16.37 2.60 3.84
N VAL A 171 -17.16 1.52 3.86
CA VAL A 171 -16.71 0.23 4.39
C VAL A 171 -16.90 -0.91 3.39
N PHE A 172 -18.13 -1.22 2.99
CA PHE A 172 -18.38 -2.37 2.10
C PHE A 172 -17.70 -2.23 0.74
N LEU A 173 -17.82 -1.07 0.11
CA LEU A 173 -17.25 -0.83 -1.21
C LEU A 173 -15.71 -0.97 -1.21
N PRO A 174 -14.93 -0.22 -0.39
CA PRO A 174 -13.47 -0.37 -0.40
C PRO A 174 -13.01 -1.74 0.08
N ALA A 175 -13.74 -2.39 1.01
CA ALA A 175 -13.39 -3.74 1.47
C ALA A 175 -13.62 -4.82 0.41
N SER A 176 -14.75 -4.78 -0.30
CA SER A 176 -15.03 -5.71 -1.39
C SER A 176 -14.08 -5.50 -2.58
N LEU A 177 -13.84 -4.25 -2.98
CA LEU A 177 -12.88 -3.93 -4.04
C LEU A 177 -11.46 -4.38 -3.66
N ALA A 178 -11.01 -4.13 -2.43
CA ALA A 178 -9.70 -4.58 -1.97
C ALA A 178 -9.56 -6.11 -2.03
N LEU A 179 -10.59 -6.86 -1.61
CA LEU A 179 -10.57 -8.32 -1.67
C LEU A 179 -10.59 -8.84 -3.12
N ILE A 180 -11.53 -8.35 -3.94
CA ILE A 180 -11.67 -8.77 -5.34
C ILE A 180 -10.40 -8.47 -6.13
N SER A 181 -9.84 -7.27 -6.00
CA SER A 181 -8.59 -6.90 -6.66
C SER A 181 -7.41 -7.76 -6.19
N SER A 182 -7.30 -8.04 -4.88
CA SER A 182 -6.23 -8.90 -4.35
C SER A 182 -6.31 -10.31 -4.90
N ILE A 183 -7.52 -10.87 -4.99
CA ILE A 183 -7.77 -12.18 -5.60
C ILE A 183 -7.44 -12.14 -7.10
N ALA A 184 -7.90 -11.12 -7.82
CA ALA A 184 -7.61 -10.97 -9.24
C ALA A 184 -6.09 -10.89 -9.50
N ILE A 185 -5.35 -10.14 -8.69
CA ILE A 185 -3.88 -10.02 -8.76
C ILE A 185 -3.19 -11.37 -8.59
N LEU A 186 -3.75 -12.26 -7.77
CA LEU A 186 -3.23 -13.61 -7.59
C LEU A 186 -3.28 -14.41 -8.90
N PHE A 187 -4.35 -14.24 -9.68
CA PHE A 187 -4.55 -14.93 -10.96
C PHE A 187 -3.89 -14.25 -12.16
N PHE A 188 -3.61 -12.95 -12.08
CA PHE A 188 -2.82 -12.28 -13.10
C PHE A 188 -1.39 -12.77 -13.04
N ASN A 189 -1.05 -13.79 -13.84
CA ASN A 189 0.33 -14.08 -14.15
C ASN A 189 0.87 -12.87 -14.89
N CYS A 190 1.72 -12.10 -14.21
CA CYS A 190 2.68 -11.28 -14.92
C CYS A 190 3.66 -12.29 -15.51
N GLU A 191 3.27 -12.93 -16.62
CA GLU A 191 4.21 -13.45 -17.60
C GLU A 191 5.00 -12.22 -18.05
N GLY A 192 6.01 -11.88 -17.24
CA GLY A 192 7.02 -10.96 -17.63
C GLY A 192 7.59 -11.56 -18.89
N TYR A 193 7.32 -10.88 -19.99
CA TYR A 193 8.10 -10.87 -21.22
C TYR A 193 9.47 -11.51 -20.95
N ASN A 194 9.61 -12.79 -21.31
CA ASN A 194 10.85 -13.55 -21.13
C ASN A 194 11.89 -12.96 -22.07
N ASP A 195 12.39 -11.77 -21.75
CA ASP A 195 13.52 -11.15 -22.44
C ASP A 195 14.82 -11.93 -22.16
N SER A 196 14.77 -12.92 -21.26
CA SER A 196 15.82 -13.94 -21.13
C SER A 196 16.06 -14.69 -22.44
N ASP A 197 15.01 -14.98 -23.22
CA ASP A 197 15.18 -15.68 -24.50
C ASP A 197 15.85 -14.79 -25.55
N ASN A 198 15.59 -13.47 -25.49
CA ASN A 198 16.21 -12.48 -26.38
C ASN A 198 17.64 -12.11 -25.98
N ILE A 199 17.95 -12.07 -24.67
CA ILE A 199 19.32 -11.79 -24.19
C ILE A 199 20.21 -13.00 -24.44
N GLU A 200 19.70 -14.22 -24.28
CA GLU A 200 20.47 -15.43 -24.60
C GLU A 200 20.68 -15.56 -26.13
N THR A 201 19.69 -15.26 -26.96
CA THR A 201 19.91 -15.18 -28.42
C THR A 201 20.81 -14.03 -28.85
N ALA A 202 20.76 -12.86 -28.20
CA ALA A 202 21.67 -11.75 -28.48
C ALA A 202 23.12 -12.07 -28.07
N ALA A 203 23.32 -12.72 -26.91
CA ALA A 203 24.63 -13.19 -26.46
C ALA A 203 25.19 -14.29 -27.37
N VAL A 204 24.36 -15.26 -27.78
CA VAL A 204 24.76 -16.32 -28.73
C VAL A 204 25.08 -15.73 -30.10
N ASN A 205 24.32 -14.74 -30.58
CA ASN A 205 24.61 -14.07 -31.86
C ASN A 205 25.91 -13.26 -31.80
N LEU A 206 26.19 -12.55 -30.70
CA LEU A 206 27.48 -11.86 -30.50
C LEU A 206 28.66 -12.82 -30.44
N GLN A 207 28.48 -13.98 -29.80
CA GLN A 207 29.53 -15.01 -29.72
C GLN A 207 29.80 -15.64 -31.09
N ASN A 208 28.77 -15.87 -31.90
CA ASN A 208 28.91 -16.36 -33.28
C ASN A 208 29.57 -15.36 -34.23
N ILE A 209 29.30 -14.05 -34.08
CA ILE A 209 29.96 -13.00 -34.87
C ILE A 209 31.46 -12.92 -34.52
N SER A 210 31.81 -13.05 -33.23
CA SER A 210 33.22 -13.04 -32.80
C SER A 210 34.03 -14.25 -33.30
N ALA A 211 33.38 -15.42 -33.46
CA ALA A 211 34.02 -16.60 -34.02
C ALA A 211 34.24 -16.49 -35.55
N SER A 212 33.32 -15.85 -36.27
CA SER A 212 33.40 -15.63 -37.72
C SER A 212 34.45 -14.59 -38.14
N ALA A 213 34.69 -13.57 -37.30
CA ALA A 213 35.68 -12.51 -37.58
C ALA A 213 37.16 -12.94 -37.50
N SER A 214 37.43 -14.21 -37.18
CA SER A 214 38.80 -14.77 -37.12
C SER A 214 39.31 -15.30 -38.47
N GLY A 215 38.50 -15.26 -39.54
CA GLY A 215 38.76 -15.98 -40.79
C GLY A 215 39.21 -15.17 -42.01
N GLU A 216 38.99 -13.86 -42.07
CA GLU A 216 39.26 -13.08 -43.29
C GLU A 216 40.20 -11.91 -43.04
N ALA A 217 41.49 -12.20 -43.13
CA ALA A 217 42.46 -11.18 -43.49
C ALA A 217 42.41 -10.96 -45.01
N LEU A 218 42.34 -9.68 -45.39
CA LEU A 218 42.79 -9.12 -46.66
C LEU A 218 41.76 -9.02 -47.80
N SER A 219 41.02 -7.90 -47.86
CA SER A 219 41.04 -7.05 -49.07
C SER A 219 40.50 -5.64 -48.78
N ARG A 220 41.18 -4.67 -49.39
CA ARG A 220 40.90 -3.23 -49.37
C ARG A 220 39.60 -2.91 -50.12
N ASP A 221 38.88 -1.88 -49.69
CA ASP A 221 38.86 -0.58 -50.40
C ASP A 221 37.92 0.44 -49.75
N ALA A 222 38.31 1.70 -49.88
CA ALA A 222 37.70 2.88 -49.30
C ALA A 222 36.37 3.26 -49.98
N ILE A 223 35.38 3.72 -49.20
CA ILE A 223 34.18 4.40 -49.69
C ILE A 223 33.85 5.60 -48.78
N PRO A 224 33.43 6.77 -49.32
CA PRO A 224 33.50 8.05 -48.62
C PRO A 224 32.23 8.41 -47.84
N LEU A 225 32.41 9.27 -46.84
CA LEU A 225 31.36 9.92 -46.06
C LEU A 225 30.31 10.61 -46.95
N ARG A 226 29.04 10.26 -46.75
CA ARG A 226 27.88 11.00 -47.27
C ARG A 226 27.14 11.65 -46.10
N GLN A 227 27.04 12.97 -46.16
CA GLN A 227 26.26 13.82 -45.26
C GLN A 227 24.80 13.37 -45.21
N LEU A 228 24.21 13.29 -44.02
CA LEU A 228 22.75 13.38 -43.86
C LEU A 228 22.40 14.51 -42.91
N ASN A 229 21.75 15.50 -43.50
CA ASN A 229 21.04 16.62 -42.91
C ASN A 229 19.62 16.15 -42.54
N HIS A 230 18.86 16.94 -41.75
CA HIS A 230 17.44 16.78 -41.32
C HIS A 230 17.20 16.25 -39.89
N GLN A 231 16.26 16.76 -39.09
CA GLN A 231 15.33 17.91 -39.16
C GLN A 231 14.65 17.99 -37.77
N GLU A 232 14.44 19.19 -37.25
CA GLU A 232 13.65 19.41 -36.04
C GLU A 232 12.16 19.10 -36.28
N HIS A 233 11.58 18.24 -35.45
CA HIS A 233 10.14 18.17 -35.25
C HIS A 233 9.82 18.01 -33.77
N GLN A 234 9.23 19.05 -33.19
CA GLN A 234 8.62 19.06 -31.85
C GLN A 234 7.19 18.53 -31.97
N ASN A 235 6.85 17.43 -31.27
CA ASN A 235 5.52 17.17 -30.72
C ASN A 235 5.51 15.94 -29.76
N PRO A 236 4.43 15.70 -29.00
CA PRO A 236 4.48 15.54 -27.54
C PRO A 236 4.68 14.10 -27.07
N ILE A 237 5.36 13.99 -25.91
CA ILE A 237 5.33 12.91 -24.89
C ILE A 237 4.78 11.57 -25.39
N ASP A 238 5.52 10.91 -26.26
CA ASP A 238 5.40 9.47 -26.47
C ASP A 238 6.56 8.81 -25.72
N CYS A 239 6.24 7.87 -24.81
CA CYS A 239 7.25 7.06 -24.13
C CYS A 239 7.74 5.95 -25.08
N GLU A 240 8.24 6.36 -26.24
CA GLU A 240 8.80 5.45 -27.23
C GLU A 240 10.15 4.94 -26.72
N GLN A 241 10.29 3.62 -26.68
CA GLN A 241 11.47 2.89 -26.21
C GLN A 241 12.72 3.32 -26.98
N ARG A 242 13.47 4.29 -26.47
CA ARG A 242 14.85 4.53 -26.91
C ARG A 242 15.75 3.44 -26.33
N ILE A 243 15.96 2.39 -27.10
CA ILE A 243 17.12 1.52 -26.98
C ILE A 243 18.35 2.40 -27.26
N PRO A 244 19.36 2.47 -26.36
CA PRO A 244 20.58 3.18 -26.67
C PRO A 244 21.30 2.45 -27.81
N LEU A 245 21.36 3.11 -28.97
CA LEU A 245 22.18 2.68 -30.09
C LEU A 245 23.65 2.83 -29.67
N VAL A 246 24.26 1.71 -29.28
CA VAL A 246 25.70 1.61 -29.02
C VAL A 246 26.40 1.94 -30.33
N THR A 247 26.99 3.12 -30.40
CA THR A 247 27.83 3.53 -31.52
C THR A 247 29.19 2.87 -31.30
N GLU A 248 29.40 1.72 -31.95
CA GLU A 248 30.72 1.07 -32.03
C GLU A 248 31.70 2.02 -32.70
N THR A 249 32.51 2.70 -31.88
CA THR A 249 33.68 3.42 -32.36
C THR A 249 34.86 2.47 -32.27
N SER A 250 35.24 1.89 -33.41
CA SER A 250 36.38 1.01 -33.54
C SER A 250 37.69 1.82 -33.51
N GLN A 251 38.48 1.62 -32.47
CA GLN A 251 39.92 1.88 -32.50
C GLN A 251 40.66 0.64 -31.99
N PRO A 252 41.66 0.12 -32.72
CA PRO A 252 42.51 -0.94 -32.23
C PRO A 252 43.67 -0.32 -31.46
N LEU A 253 43.74 -0.52 -30.15
CA LEU A 253 44.96 -0.23 -29.39
C LEU A 253 45.56 -1.54 -28.85
N LYS A 254 46.73 -1.86 -29.42
CA LYS A 254 47.70 -2.81 -28.87
C LYS A 254 48.21 -2.31 -27.51
N HIS A 255 48.59 -3.30 -26.71
CA HIS A 255 49.51 -3.28 -25.56
C HIS A 255 48.95 -3.14 -24.13
N ARG A 256 49.03 -4.28 -23.42
CA ARG A 256 49.63 -4.52 -22.10
C ARG A 256 49.52 -3.36 -21.09
N VAL A 257 48.61 -3.50 -20.14
CA VAL A 257 48.54 -2.68 -18.93
C VAL A 257 48.52 -3.62 -17.72
N ASP A 258 49.50 -3.41 -16.85
CA ASP A 258 49.65 -4.04 -15.54
C ASP A 258 48.42 -3.79 -14.65
N LEU A 259 48.18 -4.68 -13.69
CA LEU A 259 47.16 -4.50 -12.64
C LEU A 259 47.45 -3.21 -11.84
N GLN A 260 46.91 -2.10 -12.30
CA GLN A 260 46.81 -0.86 -11.55
C GLN A 260 45.40 -0.82 -10.95
N GLN A 261 45.36 -1.04 -9.64
CA GLN A 261 44.19 -0.89 -8.78
C GLN A 261 43.75 0.59 -8.82
N SER A 262 43.00 0.96 -9.86
CA SER A 262 42.43 2.29 -10.02
C SER A 262 41.29 2.42 -9.01
N HIS A 263 41.58 3.10 -7.90
CA HIS A 263 40.60 3.75 -7.06
C HIS A 263 39.89 4.80 -7.93
N ASN A 264 38.80 4.41 -8.59
CA ASN A 264 37.84 5.34 -9.15
C ASN A 264 36.72 5.51 -8.11
N PRO A 265 36.78 6.54 -7.25
CA PRO A 265 35.61 6.97 -6.51
C PRO A 265 34.61 7.57 -7.53
N GLU A 266 33.31 7.49 -7.27
CA GLU A 266 32.26 8.20 -8.04
C GLU A 266 31.68 7.57 -9.31
N SER A 267 31.77 6.25 -9.49
CA SER A 267 30.60 5.55 -10.03
C SER A 267 30.01 4.71 -8.91
N GLU A 268 29.35 5.40 -7.97
CA GLU A 268 28.25 4.80 -7.21
C GLU A 268 27.20 4.36 -8.23
N THR A 269 27.48 3.22 -8.85
CA THR A 269 26.49 2.29 -9.31
C THR A 269 25.68 1.99 -8.06
N TRP A 270 24.65 2.81 -7.85
CA TRP A 270 23.42 2.39 -7.19
C TRP A 270 22.89 1.24 -8.04
N ASN A 271 23.59 0.10 -7.96
CA ASN A 271 23.25 -1.15 -8.60
C ASN A 271 21.84 -1.39 -8.12
N PHE A 272 20.95 -1.12 -9.07
CA PHE A 272 19.52 -1.13 -8.94
C PHE A 272 19.21 -2.33 -8.06
N VAL A 273 18.66 -2.10 -6.87
CA VAL A 273 18.22 -3.18 -5.98
C VAL A 273 17.26 -4.01 -6.81
N TYR A 274 17.78 -5.11 -7.38
CA TYR A 274 17.06 -6.00 -8.26
C TYR A 274 15.90 -6.50 -7.43
N TYR A 275 14.68 -6.08 -7.78
CA TYR A 275 13.47 -6.66 -7.25
C TYR A 275 13.45 -8.10 -7.74
N SER A 276 13.99 -9.01 -6.93
CA SER A 276 13.97 -10.43 -7.25
C SER A 276 12.52 -10.86 -7.44
N GLN A 277 12.20 -11.32 -8.64
CA GLN A 277 10.89 -11.81 -9.06
C GLN A 277 10.37 -12.93 -8.15
N SER A 278 11.28 -13.64 -7.46
CA SER A 278 10.98 -14.63 -6.41
C SER A 278 10.11 -14.10 -5.26
N ASN A 279 10.08 -12.78 -5.03
CA ASN A 279 9.27 -12.17 -3.97
C ASN A 279 7.84 -11.77 -4.43
N LEU A 280 7.52 -11.82 -5.73
CA LEU A 280 6.23 -11.33 -6.22
C LEU A 280 5.06 -12.19 -5.72
N THR A 281 5.14 -13.51 -5.87
CA THR A 281 4.09 -14.44 -5.42
C THR A 281 3.83 -14.29 -3.92
N ARG A 282 4.88 -14.11 -3.12
CA ARG A 282 4.78 -13.88 -1.67
C ARG A 282 4.07 -12.56 -1.35
N GLU A 283 4.35 -11.51 -2.11
CA GLU A 283 3.67 -10.22 -1.98
C GLU A 283 2.18 -10.33 -2.31
N LYS A 284 1.83 -11.04 -3.38
CA LYS A 284 0.43 -11.29 -3.77
C LYS A 284 -0.33 -12.08 -2.71
N ILE A 285 0.23 -13.20 -2.24
CA ILE A 285 -0.38 -14.02 -1.17
C ILE A 285 -0.55 -13.17 0.10
N ARG A 286 0.48 -12.41 0.49
CA ARG A 286 0.38 -11.54 1.67
C ARG A 286 -0.72 -10.50 1.52
N LEU A 287 -0.87 -9.89 0.34
CA LEU A 287 -1.92 -8.93 0.06
C LEU A 287 -3.31 -9.56 0.21
N VAL A 288 -3.53 -10.76 -0.35
CA VAL A 288 -4.79 -11.51 -0.20
C VAL A 288 -5.09 -11.82 1.26
N VAL A 289 -4.10 -12.31 2.02
CA VAL A 289 -4.26 -12.59 3.47
C VAL A 289 -4.67 -11.33 4.22
N ILE A 290 -4.01 -10.20 3.96
CA ILE A 290 -4.33 -8.93 4.62
C ILE A 290 -5.73 -8.44 4.22
N ALA A 291 -6.10 -8.52 2.94
CA ALA A 291 -7.43 -8.13 2.47
C ALA A 291 -8.53 -9.00 3.07
N PHE A 292 -8.29 -10.31 3.18
CA PHE A 292 -9.23 -11.24 3.81
C PHE A 292 -9.41 -10.97 5.30
N VAL A 293 -8.31 -10.81 6.05
CA VAL A 293 -8.37 -10.46 7.48
C VAL A 293 -9.06 -9.11 7.69
N TYR A 294 -8.79 -8.13 6.82
CA TYR A 294 -9.45 -6.84 6.85
C TYR A 294 -10.96 -6.97 6.70
N VAL A 295 -11.43 -7.69 5.68
CA VAL A 295 -12.86 -7.94 5.46
C VAL A 295 -13.50 -8.62 6.67
N LEU A 296 -12.86 -9.66 7.22
CA LEU A 296 -13.35 -10.37 8.40
C LEU A 296 -13.46 -9.49 9.65
N MET A 297 -12.54 -8.53 9.83
CA MET A 297 -12.54 -7.68 11.02
C MET A 297 -13.56 -6.55 10.96
N VAL A 298 -13.87 -6.08 9.76
CA VAL A 298 -14.64 -4.84 9.58
C VAL A 298 -16.10 -5.12 9.20
N LEU A 299 -16.37 -6.13 8.37
CA LEU A 299 -17.73 -6.42 7.92
C LEU A 299 -18.72 -6.75 9.05
N PRO A 300 -18.38 -7.53 10.10
CA PRO A 300 -19.35 -7.85 11.14
C PRO A 300 -19.91 -6.61 11.84
N TYR A 301 -19.07 -5.60 12.09
CA TYR A 301 -19.50 -4.32 12.67
C TYR A 301 -20.46 -3.57 11.75
N SER A 302 -20.12 -3.46 10.46
CA SER A 302 -20.94 -2.77 9.46
C SER A 302 -22.29 -3.44 9.23
N ILE A 303 -22.31 -4.77 9.14
CA ILE A 303 -23.54 -5.56 9.04
C ILE A 303 -24.40 -5.28 10.28
N HIS A 304 -23.82 -5.38 11.47
CA HIS A 304 -24.54 -5.12 12.71
C HIS A 304 -25.15 -3.71 12.78
N GLU A 305 -24.41 -2.66 12.40
CA GLU A 305 -24.93 -1.28 12.39
C GLU A 305 -26.14 -1.11 11.46
N ILE A 306 -26.15 -1.76 10.29
CA ILE A 306 -27.29 -1.75 9.37
C ILE A 306 -28.47 -2.55 9.95
N TYR A 307 -28.21 -3.75 10.49
CA TYR A 307 -29.27 -4.63 11.00
C TYR A 307 -29.96 -4.08 12.25
N VAL A 308 -29.22 -3.45 13.17
CA VAL A 308 -29.78 -2.84 14.39
C VAL A 308 -30.85 -1.79 14.06
N HIS A 309 -30.69 -1.06 12.95
CA HIS A 309 -31.64 -0.04 12.54
C HIS A 309 -32.90 -0.60 11.88
N LYS A 310 -32.95 -1.89 11.55
CA LYS A 310 -34.15 -2.53 10.99
C LYS A 310 -35.11 -3.08 12.05
N GLU A 311 -34.83 -2.87 13.34
CA GLU A 311 -35.65 -3.31 14.50
C GLU A 311 -35.70 -4.83 14.76
N TRP A 312 -34.88 -5.65 14.10
CA TRP A 312 -34.96 -7.13 14.18
C TRP A 312 -34.28 -7.80 15.38
N ILE A 313 -33.88 -7.09 16.45
CA ILE A 313 -33.17 -7.70 17.59
C ILE A 313 -33.99 -7.64 18.89
N ILE A 314 -34.24 -8.85 19.41
CA ILE A 314 -35.18 -9.23 20.48
C ILE A 314 -34.66 -8.92 21.90
N ASP A 315 -33.37 -8.58 22.09
CA ASP A 315 -32.82 -8.24 23.41
C ASP A 315 -31.77 -7.08 23.36
N PRO A 316 -31.98 -5.97 24.11
CA PRO A 316 -31.02 -4.85 24.18
C PRO A 316 -29.67 -5.22 24.79
N ASP A 317 -29.62 -6.22 25.67
CA ASP A 317 -28.39 -6.67 26.33
C ASP A 317 -27.48 -7.40 25.33
N VAL A 318 -28.05 -8.31 24.55
CA VAL A 318 -27.35 -9.02 23.46
C VAL A 318 -26.82 -8.03 22.43
N ARG A 319 -27.65 -7.06 22.03
CA ARG A 319 -27.25 -5.99 21.09
C ARG A 319 -26.03 -5.22 21.60
N THR A 320 -26.03 -4.87 22.88
CA THR A 320 -24.92 -4.13 23.49
C THR A 320 -23.64 -4.96 23.50
N MET A 321 -23.73 -6.24 23.84
CA MET A 321 -22.57 -7.14 23.84
C MET A 321 -22.01 -7.35 22.44
N VAL A 322 -22.86 -7.64 21.45
CA VAL A 322 -22.43 -7.84 20.05
C VAL A 322 -21.76 -6.58 19.50
N LYS A 323 -22.34 -5.40 19.76
CA LYS A 323 -21.73 -4.11 19.37
C LYS A 323 -20.34 -3.96 19.98
N VAL A 324 -20.18 -4.23 21.28
CA VAL A 324 -18.88 -4.14 21.95
C VAL A 324 -17.87 -5.08 21.32
N VAL A 325 -18.22 -6.35 21.09
CA VAL A 325 -17.32 -7.33 20.45
C VAL A 325 -16.88 -6.87 19.06
N PHE A 326 -17.82 -6.43 18.22
CA PHE A 326 -17.51 -5.97 16.87
C PHE A 326 -16.73 -4.65 16.85
N THR A 327 -16.97 -3.74 17.79
CA THR A 327 -16.14 -2.53 17.97
C THR A 327 -14.70 -2.89 18.35
N TRP A 328 -14.46 -3.88 19.20
CA TRP A 328 -13.09 -4.30 19.47
C TRP A 328 -12.44 -5.02 18.30
N LEU A 329 -13.22 -5.77 17.52
CA LEU A 329 -12.75 -6.46 16.31
C LEU A 329 -12.27 -5.47 15.25
N ILE A 330 -13.02 -4.41 14.98
CA ILE A 330 -12.63 -3.36 14.01
C ILE A 330 -11.39 -2.58 14.48
N ILE A 331 -11.25 -2.34 15.79
CA ILE A 331 -10.05 -1.72 16.39
C ILE A 331 -8.84 -2.67 16.31
N ALA A 332 -9.05 -3.98 16.46
CA ALA A 332 -7.97 -4.97 16.44
C ALA A 332 -7.19 -4.96 15.12
N ARG A 333 -7.84 -4.61 14.01
CA ARG A 333 -7.20 -4.40 12.70
C ARG A 333 -5.92 -3.57 12.80
N SER A 334 -5.95 -2.47 13.56
CA SER A 334 -4.84 -1.52 13.67
C SER A 334 -3.56 -2.09 14.29
N PHE A 335 -3.61 -3.25 14.96
CA PHE A 335 -2.38 -3.96 15.39
C PHE A 335 -2.19 -5.30 14.65
N VAL A 336 -3.26 -5.97 14.24
CA VAL A 336 -3.19 -7.26 13.53
C VAL A 336 -2.50 -7.11 12.17
N THR A 337 -2.85 -6.07 11.42
CA THR A 337 -2.21 -5.82 10.11
C THR A 337 -0.69 -5.61 10.25
N PRO A 338 -0.20 -4.71 11.14
CA PRO A 338 1.22 -4.56 11.36
C PRO A 338 1.93 -5.86 11.75
N VAL A 339 1.28 -6.70 12.56
CA VAL A 339 1.80 -8.02 12.95
C VAL A 339 1.93 -8.93 11.72
N ILE A 340 0.89 -9.02 10.87
CA ILE A 340 0.94 -9.80 9.63
C ILE A 340 2.08 -9.30 8.72
N LEU A 341 2.17 -7.99 8.49
CA LEU A 341 3.24 -7.38 7.68
C LEU A 341 4.65 -7.61 8.25
N THR A 342 4.76 -7.72 9.58
CA THR A 342 6.05 -7.90 10.27
C THR A 342 6.49 -9.35 10.26
N PHE A 343 5.60 -10.29 10.58
CA PHE A 343 5.96 -11.67 10.89
C PHE A 343 5.59 -12.67 9.81
N PHE A 344 4.67 -12.35 8.91
CA PHE A 344 4.24 -13.29 7.87
C PHE A 344 5.35 -13.53 6.85
N ARG A 345 6.05 -14.66 7.01
CA ARG A 345 7.02 -15.22 6.08
C ARG A 345 6.39 -16.44 5.42
N VAL A 346 6.20 -16.40 4.10
CA VAL A 346 5.80 -17.56 3.31
C VAL A 346 7.03 -18.45 3.17
N ARG A 347 6.95 -19.70 3.64
CA ARG A 347 8.03 -20.70 3.51
C ARG A 347 8.03 -21.20 2.08
N ASP A 348 9.20 -21.23 1.42
CA ASP A 348 9.32 -21.89 0.12
C ASP A 348 9.28 -23.39 0.37
N HIS A 349 8.34 -24.07 -0.28
CA HIS A 349 8.20 -25.52 -0.25
C HIS A 349 8.77 -26.13 -1.51
#